data_AF-A0A081PCS1-F1
#
_entry.id   AF-A0A081PCS1-F1
#
_cell.length_a   1.000
_cell.length_b   1.000
_cell.length_c   1.000
_cell.angle_alpha   90.00
_cell.angle_beta   90.00
_cell.angle_gamma   90.00
#
_symmetry.space_group_name_H-M   'P 1'
#
loop_
_entity.id
_entity.type
_entity.pdbx_description
1 polymer ?
#
loop_
_entity_poly.entity_id
_entity_poly.type
_entity_poly.pdbx_seq_one_letter_code
_entity_poly.pdbx_strand_id
1 'polypeptide(L)'
;MAHRTPIPFKAQSIRIDRVTFEVVYQLYWEKVYTILYNQLRETEPAREIVQDIFKSLWERRETLIMENAEHYLIRAAKLKAFEYIRNKVSREKHINIKMSSCDNSTNCTEEHILFNSLKGKVNDIVDTLPCQCKRVYKMSMEEGMANKEIAQALLITERAVAYHIAKATSTLRLELAEYSS
;
A
#
# COMPACT_ATOMS: atom_id res chain seq x y z
N MET A 1 27.15 -29.02 -13.30
CA MET A 1 26.22 -28.93 -12.15
C MET A 1 26.78 -27.89 -11.19
N ALA A 2 26.30 -26.64 -11.26
CA ALA A 2 26.78 -25.56 -10.41
C ALA A 2 25.83 -25.40 -9.22
N HIS A 3 26.35 -25.69 -8.03
CA HIS A 3 25.66 -25.52 -6.76
C HIS A 3 25.29 -24.04 -6.55
N ARG A 4 23.99 -23.72 -6.52
CA ARG A 4 23.48 -22.43 -6.04
C ARG A 4 23.46 -22.48 -4.53
N THR A 5 24.44 -21.85 -3.89
CA THR A 5 24.41 -21.55 -2.47
C THR A 5 23.30 -20.52 -2.19
N PRO A 6 22.42 -20.72 -1.19
CA PRO A 6 21.49 -19.70 -0.76
C PRO A 6 22.29 -18.65 0.02
N ILE A 7 22.43 -17.44 -0.53
CA ILE A 7 23.04 -16.32 0.17
C ILE A 7 22.06 -15.88 1.28
N PRO A 8 22.48 -15.84 2.55
CA PRO A 8 21.60 -15.45 3.65
C PRO A 8 21.42 -13.92 3.62
N PHE A 9 20.27 -13.46 3.12
CA PHE A 9 19.85 -12.05 3.06
C PHE A 9 19.49 -11.45 4.44
N LYS A 10 20.34 -11.63 5.46
CA LYS A 10 20.16 -11.00 6.78
C LYS A 10 21.20 -9.91 7.00
N ALA A 11 20.71 -8.65 6.94
CA ALA A 11 21.30 -7.45 7.54
C ALA A 11 22.51 -6.77 6.84
N GLN A 12 22.45 -6.55 5.53
CA GLN A 12 23.30 -5.54 4.86
C GLN A 12 22.46 -4.65 3.96
N SER A 13 22.70 -3.33 4.01
CA SER A 13 22.09 -2.38 3.08
C SER A 13 22.43 -2.76 1.64
N ILE A 14 21.40 -3.06 0.86
CA ILE A 14 21.53 -3.50 -0.53
C ILE A 14 21.51 -2.28 -1.44
N ARG A 15 22.58 -2.11 -2.22
CA ARG A 15 22.57 -1.20 -3.36
C ARG A 15 22.06 -1.95 -4.58
N ILE A 16 21.12 -1.37 -5.30
CA ILE A 16 20.56 -1.97 -6.50
C ILE A 16 21.48 -1.65 -7.70
N ASP A 17 22.08 -2.69 -8.27
CA ASP A 17 22.73 -2.66 -9.58
C ASP A 17 22.04 -3.64 -10.53
N ARG A 18 22.58 -3.85 -11.74
CA ARG A 18 21.99 -4.75 -12.73
C ARG A 18 21.82 -6.18 -12.22
N VAL A 19 22.84 -6.71 -11.55
CA VAL A 19 22.87 -8.11 -11.08
C VAL A 19 21.92 -8.28 -9.89
N THR A 20 21.99 -7.35 -8.94
CA THR A 20 21.17 -7.36 -7.73
C THR A 20 19.71 -7.12 -8.04
N PHE A 21 19.40 -6.25 -9.01
CA PHE A 21 18.04 -6.05 -9.51
C PHE A 21 17.47 -7.34 -10.10
N GLU A 22 18.22 -8.04 -10.95
CA GLU A 22 17.75 -9.29 -11.56
C GLU A 22 17.47 -10.37 -10.51
N VAL A 23 18.34 -10.49 -9.50
CA VAL A 23 18.13 -11.40 -8.37
C VAL A 23 16.87 -11.02 -7.58
N VAL A 24 16.71 -9.73 -7.23
CA VAL A 24 15.52 -9.23 -6.52
C VAL A 24 14.24 -9.45 -7.33
N TYR A 25 14.28 -9.21 -8.65
CA TYR A 25 13.16 -9.45 -9.53
C TYR A 25 12.77 -10.94 -9.49
N GLN A 26 13.71 -11.83 -9.81
CA GLN A 26 13.49 -13.28 -9.86
C GLN A 26 12.94 -13.85 -8.53
N LEU A 27 13.40 -13.32 -7.39
CA LEU A 27 12.98 -13.79 -6.08
C LEU A 27 11.59 -13.29 -5.66
N TYR A 28 11.19 -12.09 -6.06
CA TYR A 28 10.05 -11.41 -5.46
C TYR A 28 8.90 -11.08 -6.42
N TRP A 29 9.10 -11.16 -7.74
CA TRP A 29 8.06 -10.79 -8.71
C TRP A 29 6.75 -11.57 -8.49
N GLU A 30 6.85 -12.88 -8.29
CA GLU A 30 5.69 -13.76 -8.11
C GLU A 30 4.98 -13.45 -6.79
N LYS A 31 5.74 -13.26 -5.71
CA LYS A 31 5.20 -12.89 -4.39
C LYS A 31 4.47 -11.55 -4.41
N VAL A 32 5.06 -10.55 -5.07
CA VAL A 32 4.45 -9.23 -5.26
C VAL A 32 3.17 -9.35 -6.09
N TYR A 33 3.20 -10.13 -7.16
CA TYR A 33 2.03 -10.41 -7.99
C TYR A 33 0.91 -11.10 -7.19
N THR A 34 1.21 -12.14 -6.41
CA THR A 34 0.21 -12.84 -5.59
C THR A 34 -0.47 -11.91 -4.59
N ILE A 35 0.30 -11.02 -3.95
CA ILE A 35 -0.27 -10.01 -3.03
C ILE A 35 -1.25 -9.10 -3.77
N LEU A 36 -0.83 -8.58 -4.93
CA LEU A 36 -1.64 -7.69 -5.74
C LEU A 36 -2.89 -8.40 -6.26
N TYR A 37 -2.75 -9.60 -6.83
CA TYR A 37 -3.87 -10.38 -7.32
C TYR A 37 -4.88 -10.74 -6.22
N ASN A 38 -4.41 -11.13 -5.04
CA ASN A 38 -5.31 -11.43 -3.92
C ASN A 38 -6.11 -10.23 -3.44
N GLN A 39 -5.55 -9.02 -3.58
CA GLN A 39 -6.19 -7.79 -3.14
C GLN A 39 -7.05 -7.12 -4.23
N LEU A 40 -6.65 -7.25 -5.49
CA LEU A 40 -7.32 -6.63 -6.65
C LEU A 40 -8.34 -7.55 -7.30
N ARG A 41 -8.10 -8.87 -7.27
CA ARG A 41 -8.84 -9.91 -8.02
C ARG A 41 -8.85 -9.69 -9.55
N GLU A 42 -7.90 -8.90 -10.05
CA GLU A 42 -7.78 -8.55 -11.47
C GLU A 42 -6.35 -8.79 -11.98
N THR A 43 -6.21 -9.63 -13.00
CA THR A 43 -4.91 -10.08 -13.54
C THR A 43 -4.11 -8.93 -14.15
N GLU A 44 -4.70 -8.17 -15.07
CA GLU A 44 -4.00 -7.11 -15.82
C GLU A 44 -3.54 -5.95 -14.91
N PRO A 45 -4.41 -5.37 -14.05
CA PRO A 45 -3.97 -4.38 -13.06
C PRO A 45 -2.87 -4.88 -12.13
N ALA A 46 -2.96 -6.14 -11.68
CA ALA A 46 -1.92 -6.72 -10.84
C ALA A 46 -0.57 -6.78 -11.57
N ARG A 47 -0.55 -7.20 -12.85
CA ARG A 47 0.67 -7.25 -13.67
C ARG A 47 1.25 -5.86 -13.92
N GLU A 48 0.41 -4.89 -14.25
CA GLU A 48 0.83 -3.50 -14.49
C GLU A 48 1.49 -2.91 -13.23
N ILE A 49 0.86 -3.09 -12.08
CA ILE A 49 1.39 -2.58 -10.81
C ILE A 49 2.70 -3.29 -10.42
N VAL A 50 2.85 -4.59 -10.69
CA VAL A 50 4.14 -5.29 -10.52
C VAL A 50 5.21 -4.58 -11.33
N GLN A 51 4.96 -4.35 -12.62
CA GLN A 51 5.92 -3.69 -13.51
C GLN A 51 6.30 -2.30 -13.00
N ASP A 52 5.32 -1.51 -12.56
CA ASP A 52 5.55 -0.17 -12.01
C ASP A 52 6.43 -0.19 -10.76
N ILE A 53 6.20 -1.15 -9.85
CA ILE A 53 7.00 -1.29 -8.62
C ILE A 53 8.46 -1.58 -8.98
N PHE A 54 8.72 -2.53 -9.87
CA PHE A 54 10.07 -2.89 -10.26
C PHE A 54 10.74 -1.82 -11.13
N LYS A 55 9.99 -1.12 -11.99
CA LYS A 55 10.49 0.04 -12.73
C LYS A 55 10.91 1.16 -11.78
N SER A 56 10.07 1.50 -10.80
CA SER A 56 10.40 2.50 -9.77
C SER A 56 11.63 2.10 -8.95
N LEU A 57 11.77 0.82 -8.62
CA LEU A 57 12.96 0.30 -7.95
C LEU A 57 14.23 0.52 -8.79
N TRP A 58 14.17 0.27 -10.10
CA TRP A 58 15.29 0.47 -11.02
C TRP A 58 15.66 1.94 -11.22
N GLU A 59 14.66 2.82 -11.38
CA GLU A 59 14.86 4.26 -11.55
C GLU A 59 15.50 4.89 -10.33
N ARG A 60 15.14 4.42 -9.13
CA ARG A 60 15.62 4.95 -7.85
C ARG A 60 16.88 4.25 -7.33
N ARG A 61 17.46 3.31 -8.08
CA ARG A 61 18.58 2.44 -7.66
C ARG A 61 19.81 3.19 -7.11
N GLU A 62 20.03 4.43 -7.54
CA GLU A 62 21.18 5.25 -7.15
C GLU A 62 20.98 5.96 -5.81
N THR A 63 19.72 6.22 -5.43
CA THR A 63 19.36 6.97 -4.20
C THR A 63 18.69 6.10 -3.15
N LEU A 64 18.18 4.94 -3.54
CA LEU A 64 17.44 4.03 -2.68
C LEU A 64 18.40 3.07 -1.97
N ILE A 65 18.56 3.29 -0.66
CA ILE A 65 19.27 2.37 0.23
C ILE A 65 18.21 1.55 0.96
N MET A 66 18.19 0.23 0.74
CA MET A 66 17.22 -0.66 1.37
C MET A 66 17.92 -1.65 2.29
N GLU A 67 17.47 -1.73 3.54
CA GLU A 67 17.93 -2.77 4.48
C GLU A 67 17.35 -4.15 4.14
N ASN A 68 16.14 -4.19 3.59
CA ASN A 68 15.45 -5.42 3.25
C ASN A 68 14.53 -5.21 2.02
N ALA A 69 14.90 -5.86 0.90
CA ALA A 69 14.17 -5.76 -0.35
C ALA A 69 12.76 -6.37 -0.27
N GLU A 70 12.58 -7.46 0.46
CA GLU A 70 11.28 -8.08 0.66
C GLU A 70 10.31 -7.14 1.37
N HIS A 71 10.74 -6.54 2.48
CA HIS A 71 9.90 -5.63 3.25
C HIS A 71 9.52 -4.40 2.41
N TYR A 72 10.46 -3.84 1.66
CA TYR A 72 10.18 -2.73 0.74
C TYR A 72 9.15 -3.11 -0.32
N LEU A 73 9.35 -4.25 -1.00
CA LEU A 73 8.47 -4.69 -2.09
C LEU A 73 7.06 -5.04 -1.60
N ILE A 74 6.93 -5.70 -0.45
CA ILE A 74 5.62 -5.99 0.14
C ILE A 74 4.90 -4.69 0.52
N ARG A 75 5.62 -3.71 1.07
CA ARG A 75 5.04 -2.41 1.41
C ARG A 75 4.59 -1.66 0.17
N ALA A 76 5.42 -1.63 -0.88
CA ALA A 76 5.08 -1.00 -2.15
C ALA A 76 3.86 -1.65 -2.80
N ALA A 77 3.77 -2.98 -2.79
CA ALA A 77 2.63 -3.74 -3.32
C ALA A 77 1.32 -3.37 -2.61
N LYS A 78 1.32 -3.37 -1.27
CA LYS A 78 0.13 -3.01 -0.49
C LYS A 78 -0.32 -1.57 -0.71
N LEU A 79 0.64 -0.64 -0.78
CA LEU A 79 0.35 0.77 -1.04
C LEU A 79 -0.26 0.96 -2.43
N LYS A 80 0.34 0.36 -3.46
CA LYS A 80 -0.16 0.45 -4.84
C LYS A 80 -1.50 -0.23 -5.03
N ALA A 81 -1.74 -1.37 -4.39
CA ALA A 81 -3.05 -2.01 -4.36
C ALA A 81 -4.12 -1.08 -3.76
N PHE A 82 -3.79 -0.44 -2.63
CA PHE A 82 -4.68 0.50 -1.98
C PHE A 82 -4.96 1.74 -2.84
N GLU A 83 -3.93 2.34 -3.45
CA GLU A 83 -4.07 3.45 -4.39
C GLU A 83 -5.00 3.08 -5.56
N TYR A 84 -4.80 1.90 -6.15
CA TYR A 84 -5.62 1.39 -7.24
C TYR A 84 -7.09 1.25 -6.81
N ILE A 85 -7.35 0.57 -5.69
CA ILE A 85 -8.72 0.35 -5.18
C ILE A 85 -9.38 1.69 -4.85
N ARG A 86 -8.68 2.61 -4.19
CA ARG A 86 -9.19 3.95 -3.88
C ARG A 86 -9.59 4.68 -5.16
N ASN A 87 -8.73 4.65 -6.17
CA ASN A 87 -8.99 5.32 -7.46
C ASN A 87 -10.12 4.65 -8.25
N LYS A 88 -10.23 3.32 -8.18
CA LYS A 88 -11.31 2.54 -8.79
C LYS A 88 -12.65 2.88 -8.12
N VAL A 89 -12.73 2.82 -6.80
CA VAL A 89 -13.93 3.21 -6.03
C VAL A 89 -14.31 4.67 -6.26
N SER A 90 -13.34 5.58 -6.34
CA SER A 90 -13.61 6.99 -6.64
C SER A 90 -14.19 7.15 -8.05
N ARG A 91 -13.60 6.49 -9.05
CA ARG A 91 -14.14 6.46 -10.42
C ARG A 91 -15.52 5.82 -10.49
N GLU A 92 -15.72 4.71 -9.83
CA GLU A 92 -17.03 4.04 -9.74
C GLU A 92 -18.05 4.93 -9.06
N LYS A 93 -17.70 5.66 -7.99
CA LYS A 93 -18.60 6.67 -7.40
C LYS A 93 -18.92 7.80 -8.37
N HIS A 94 -17.94 8.31 -9.11
CA HIS A 94 -18.20 9.34 -10.11
C HIS A 94 -19.05 8.84 -11.28
N ILE A 95 -18.83 7.61 -11.73
CA ILE A 95 -19.62 6.93 -12.76
C ILE A 95 -21.02 6.65 -12.22
N ASN A 96 -21.14 6.16 -11.00
CA ASN A 96 -22.40 5.80 -10.36
C ASN A 96 -23.19 7.06 -9.96
N ILE A 97 -22.58 8.19 -9.65
CA ILE A 97 -23.27 9.50 -9.51
C ILE A 97 -23.79 9.98 -10.88
N LYS A 98 -23.01 9.80 -11.94
CA LYS A 98 -23.46 10.10 -13.32
C LYS A 98 -24.55 9.13 -13.80
N MET A 99 -24.48 7.85 -13.43
CA MET A 99 -25.46 6.82 -13.74
C MET A 99 -26.67 6.84 -12.81
N SER A 100 -26.58 7.29 -11.56
CA SER A 100 -27.78 7.43 -10.68
C SER A 100 -28.66 8.64 -11.05
N SER A 101 -28.23 9.43 -12.03
CA SER A 101 -29.12 10.32 -12.79
C SER A 101 -29.97 9.58 -13.83
N CYS A 102 -29.66 8.29 -14.10
CA CYS A 102 -30.27 7.39 -15.08
C CYS A 102 -30.26 5.93 -14.55
N ASP A 103 -31.30 5.57 -13.81
CA ASP A 103 -31.67 4.20 -13.41
C ASP A 103 -31.07 3.61 -12.12
N ASN A 104 -31.96 3.55 -11.12
CA ASN A 104 -31.97 2.59 -10.04
C ASN A 104 -32.09 1.16 -10.59
N SER A 105 -31.03 0.34 -10.54
CA SER A 105 -31.19 -1.11 -10.33
C SER A 105 -29.89 -1.80 -9.89
N THR A 106 -29.95 -2.35 -8.68
CA THR A 106 -29.57 -3.71 -8.33
C THR A 106 -28.22 -4.24 -8.84
N ASN A 107 -27.17 -4.07 -8.03
CA ASN A 107 -26.13 -5.08 -7.79
C ASN A 107 -25.26 -4.65 -6.60
N CYS A 108 -25.74 -4.93 -5.39
CA CYS A 108 -24.95 -4.82 -4.17
C CYS A 108 -24.63 -6.23 -3.67
N THR A 109 -23.62 -6.83 -4.30
CA THR A 109 -23.05 -8.12 -3.92
C THR A 109 -22.51 -8.05 -2.49
N GLU A 110 -22.66 -9.15 -1.75
CA GLU A 110 -22.19 -9.40 -0.38
C GLU A 110 -20.81 -8.78 -0.02
N GLU A 111 -19.89 -8.74 -0.98
CA GLU A 111 -18.57 -8.11 -0.86
C GLU A 111 -18.62 -6.61 -0.57
N HIS A 112 -19.60 -5.88 -1.12
CA HIS A 112 -19.77 -4.45 -0.89
C HIS A 112 -20.27 -4.18 0.54
N ILE A 113 -21.11 -5.09 1.08
CA ILE A 113 -21.56 -5.03 2.48
C ILE A 113 -20.39 -5.34 3.42
N LEU A 114 -19.62 -6.38 3.13
CA LEU A 114 -18.43 -6.74 3.92
C LEU A 114 -17.38 -5.62 3.90
N PHE A 115 -17.11 -5.04 2.73
CA PHE A 115 -16.19 -3.93 2.56
C PHE A 115 -16.64 -2.68 3.33
N ASN A 116 -17.92 -2.31 3.24
CA ASN A 116 -18.46 -1.16 3.96
C ASN A 116 -18.44 -1.36 5.48
N SER A 117 -18.72 -2.58 5.95
CA SER A 117 -18.61 -2.93 7.37
C SER A 117 -17.16 -2.82 7.87
N LEU A 118 -16.20 -3.38 7.11
CA LEU A 118 -14.78 -3.30 7.44
C LEU A 118 -14.26 -1.86 7.42
N LYS A 119 -14.71 -1.07 6.43
CA LYS A 119 -14.37 0.34 6.30
C LYS A 119 -14.93 1.18 7.46
N GLY A 120 -16.16 0.90 7.90
CA GLY A 120 -16.75 1.52 9.09
C GLY A 120 -15.88 1.31 10.33
N LYS A 121 -15.49 0.07 10.60
CA LYS A 121 -14.62 -0.26 11.73
C LYS A 121 -13.26 0.43 11.69
N VAL A 122 -12.64 0.49 10.51
CA VAL A 122 -11.36 1.22 10.34
C VAL A 122 -11.56 2.71 10.65
N ASN A 123 -12.66 3.32 10.21
CA ASN A 123 -12.96 4.70 10.52
C ASN A 123 -13.16 4.93 12.02
N ASP A 124 -13.86 4.03 12.71
CA ASP A 124 -14.09 4.14 14.16
C ASP A 124 -12.76 4.14 14.93
N ILE A 125 -11.82 3.27 14.53
CA ILE A 125 -10.49 3.20 15.13
C ILE A 125 -9.63 4.42 14.74
N VAL A 126 -9.74 4.91 13.50
CA VAL A 126 -9.07 6.15 13.10
C VAL A 126 -9.61 7.33 13.91
N ASP A 127 -10.86 7.29 14.33
CA ASP A 127 -11.48 8.32 15.15
C ASP A 127 -10.98 8.31 16.61
N THR A 128 -10.46 7.19 17.12
CA THR A 128 -9.81 7.11 18.44
C THR A 128 -8.36 7.62 18.44
N LEU A 129 -7.76 7.83 17.26
CA LEU A 129 -6.39 8.34 17.15
C LEU A 129 -6.28 9.78 17.65
N PRO A 130 -5.16 10.15 18.32
CA PRO A 130 -4.86 11.54 18.63
C PRO A 130 -4.90 12.43 17.38
N CYS A 131 -5.40 13.66 17.53
CA CYS A 131 -5.72 14.57 16.42
C CYS A 131 -4.63 14.67 15.33
N GLN A 132 -3.35 14.76 15.71
CA GLN A 132 -2.25 14.80 14.74
C GLN A 132 -1.99 13.47 14.04
N CYS A 133 -2.06 12.34 14.75
CA CYS A 133 -1.92 11.01 14.14
C CYS A 133 -3.05 10.75 13.13
N LYS A 134 -4.28 11.10 13.51
CA LYS A 134 -5.46 11.03 12.64
C LYS A 134 -5.28 11.87 11.38
N ARG A 135 -4.91 13.14 11.55
CA ARG A 135 -4.72 14.10 10.45
C ARG A 135 -3.65 13.62 9.47
N VAL A 136 -2.48 13.22 9.97
CA VAL A 136 -1.37 12.70 9.15
C VAL A 136 -1.78 11.41 8.44
N TYR A 137 -2.46 10.49 9.13
CA TYR A 137 -2.96 9.25 8.54
C TYR A 137 -3.96 9.52 7.41
N LYS A 138 -4.92 10.44 7.60
CA LYS A 138 -5.88 10.82 6.56
C LYS A 138 -5.21 11.48 5.35
N MET A 139 -4.31 12.43 5.56
CA MET A 139 -3.58 13.07 4.44
C MET A 139 -2.73 12.04 3.67
N SER A 140 -2.15 11.07 4.36
CA SER A 140 -1.39 9.99 3.70
C SER A 140 -2.29 8.97 2.99
N MET A 141 -3.40 8.56 3.60
CA MET A 141 -4.25 7.44 3.13
C MET A 141 -5.46 7.90 2.31
N GLU A 142 -6.20 8.90 2.76
CA GLU A 142 -7.38 9.41 2.05
C GLU A 142 -6.97 10.33 0.89
N GLU A 143 -5.98 11.19 1.10
CA GLU A 143 -5.54 12.18 0.11
C GLU A 143 -4.38 11.68 -0.77
N GLY A 144 -3.55 10.75 -0.26
CA GLY A 144 -2.43 10.15 -1.00
C GLY A 144 -1.17 11.02 -1.03
N MET A 145 -1.03 11.96 -0.09
CA MET A 145 0.09 12.90 -0.03
C MET A 145 1.38 12.20 0.38
N ALA A 146 2.50 12.61 -0.21
CA ALA A 146 3.83 12.17 0.19
C ALA A 146 4.22 12.79 1.55
N ASN A 147 5.06 12.09 2.32
CA ASN A 147 5.47 12.54 3.66
C ASN A 147 6.03 13.97 3.69
N LYS A 148 6.74 14.37 2.63
CA LYS A 148 7.28 15.72 2.45
C LYS A 148 6.17 16.78 2.28
N GLU A 149 5.13 16.45 1.54
CA GLU A 149 3.98 17.34 1.31
C GLU A 149 3.17 17.50 2.60
N ILE A 150 2.99 16.42 3.37
CA ILE A 150 2.33 16.44 4.68
C ILE A 150 3.16 17.26 5.68
N ALA A 151 4.49 17.09 5.69
CA ALA A 151 5.40 17.83 6.55
C ALA A 151 5.28 19.34 6.29
N GLN A 152 5.26 19.75 5.02
CA GLN A 152 5.05 21.14 4.62
C GLN A 152 3.66 21.66 4.99
N ALA A 153 2.62 20.89 4.73
CA ALA A 153 1.23 21.29 5.00
C ALA A 153 0.92 21.43 6.50
N LEU A 154 1.58 20.65 7.36
CA LEU A 154 1.39 20.67 8.81
C LEU A 154 2.48 21.43 9.56
N LEU A 155 3.47 22.00 8.85
CA LEU A 155 4.63 22.69 9.42
C LEU A 155 5.38 21.83 10.46
N ILE A 156 5.54 20.54 10.17
CA ILE A 156 6.29 19.57 10.98
C ILE A 156 7.42 18.94 10.16
N THR A 157 8.30 18.16 10.81
CA THR A 157 9.36 17.44 10.08
C THR A 157 8.86 16.17 9.42
N GLU A 158 9.47 15.73 8.32
CA GLU A 158 9.18 14.43 7.69
C GLU A 158 9.36 13.26 8.69
N ARG A 159 10.27 13.42 9.65
CA ARG A 159 10.48 12.46 10.74
C ARG A 159 9.27 12.40 11.70
N ALA A 160 8.65 13.54 11.99
CA ALA A 160 7.42 13.59 12.77
C ALA A 160 6.24 12.98 11.99
N VAL A 161 6.14 13.24 10.68
CA VAL A 161 5.15 12.57 9.81
C VAL A 161 5.30 11.05 9.87
N ALA A 162 6.53 10.53 9.69
CA ALA A 162 6.80 9.10 9.78
C ALA A 162 6.44 8.52 11.16
N TYR A 163 6.72 9.25 12.25
CA TYR A 163 6.32 8.86 13.60
C TYR A 163 4.79 8.76 13.74
N HIS A 164 4.05 9.76 13.27
CA HIS A 164 2.58 9.76 13.33
C HIS A 164 1.96 8.64 12.49
N ILE A 165 2.50 8.36 11.29
CA ILE A 165 2.07 7.24 10.45
C ILE A 165 2.34 5.91 11.16
N ALA A 166 3.53 5.73 11.73
CA ALA A 166 3.88 4.51 12.46
C ALA A 166 2.96 4.30 13.67
N LYS A 167 2.68 5.36 14.43
CA LYS A 167 1.78 5.32 15.58
C LYS A 167 0.35 4.99 15.18
N ALA A 168 -0.19 5.64 14.16
CA ALA A 168 -1.53 5.35 13.63
C ALA A 168 -1.65 3.89 13.14
N THR A 169 -0.65 3.41 12.40
CA THR A 169 -0.62 2.02 11.89
C THR A 169 -0.52 0.99 13.02
N SER A 170 0.24 1.30 14.09
CA SER A 170 0.35 0.44 15.27
C SER A 170 -0.97 0.33 16.02
N THR A 171 -1.66 1.45 16.25
CA THR A 171 -2.97 1.44 16.91
C THR A 171 -3.99 0.67 16.10
N LEU A 172 -4.08 0.91 14.79
CA LEU A 172 -4.94 0.14 13.90
C LEU A 172 -4.68 -1.37 13.99
N ARG A 173 -3.42 -1.80 14.03
CA ARG A 173 -3.09 -3.22 14.15
C ARG A 173 -3.50 -3.83 15.49
N LEU A 174 -3.33 -3.10 16.59
CA LEU A 174 -3.69 -3.58 17.93
C LEU A 174 -5.22 -3.73 18.04
N GLU A 175 -5.96 -2.71 17.65
CA GLU A 175 -7.42 -2.70 17.73
C GLU A 175 -8.06 -3.71 16.76
N LEU A 176 -7.49 -3.94 15.57
CA LEU A 176 -7.98 -4.99 14.66
C LEU A 176 -7.58 -6.40 15.11
N ALA A 177 -6.52 -6.58 15.90
CA ALA A 177 -6.08 -7.89 16.37
C ALA A 177 -7.04 -8.48 17.42
N GLU A 178 -7.72 -7.65 18.21
CA GLU A 178 -8.76 -8.11 19.14
C GLU A 178 -9.98 -8.73 18.42
N TYR A 179 -10.19 -8.41 17.14
CA TYR A 179 -11.28 -8.97 16.34
C TYR A 179 -10.93 -10.24 15.57
N SER A 180 -9.67 -10.71 15.61
CA SER A 180 -9.26 -11.98 14.99
C SER A 180 -9.23 -13.15 15.99
N SER A 181 -9.79 -12.98 17.19
CA SER A 181 -9.94 -14.03 18.21
C SER A 181 -11.38 -14.48 18.35
#